data_AF-A0A356UJQ4-F1
#
_entry.id   AF-A0A356UJQ4-F1
#
_cell.length_a   1.000
_cell.length_b   1.000
_cell.length_c   1.000
_cell.angle_alpha   90.00
_cell.angle_beta   90.00
_cell.angle_gamma   90.00
#
_symmetry.space_group_name_H-M   'P 1'
#
loop_
_entity.id
_entity.type
_entity.pdbx_description
1 polymer ?
#
loop_
_entity_poly.entity_id
_entity_poly.type
_entity_poly.pdbx_seq_one_letter_code
_entity_poly.pdbx_strand_id
1 'polypeptide(L)'
;MFHDWYLDKNKDNIKAFETWECNRNKNEREKIERKSLDKQKKWLEDVFIIPLAKKKEEMFKTKVNDIDFQLFYLQDDDFNRLQQYLPQNSILIKISFILKKPYTSKDDGEFHIVYVNGSPKIFENPIVRDKLTGLPMVKPSTWKGHLRFAAERVERDDEAEKEKAIRRLFGSETDDSEALRGRLYFFPTFFEELPEKDVITPLERSSRTPRRGPIDLEIIGAEKKGMLHLLYFPYPKGNHYTDKEVDEDSKFLADSLKLMLYTYGFSAKKTSGFGVINKLQGQDIGITPEGFKKYFSVLCSSRGEIGEGEKSDR
;
A
#
# COMPACT_ATOMS: atom_id res chain seq x y z
N MET A 1 4.53 -22.37 8.38
CA MET A 1 5.69 -22.78 7.54
C MET A 1 7.04 -22.28 8.08
N PHE A 2 7.29 -20.96 8.23
CA PHE A 2 8.55 -20.47 8.82
C PHE A 2 8.69 -20.76 10.33
N HIS A 3 7.59 -20.58 11.07
CA HIS A 3 7.52 -20.89 12.50
C HIS A 3 7.77 -22.38 12.78
N ASP A 4 7.10 -23.26 12.04
CA ASP A 4 7.23 -24.71 12.19
C ASP A 4 8.66 -25.20 11.90
N TRP A 5 9.30 -24.66 10.86
CA TRP A 5 10.70 -24.95 10.55
C TRP A 5 11.64 -24.53 11.69
N TYR A 6 11.42 -23.35 12.28
CA TYR A 6 12.26 -22.87 13.37
C TYR A 6 12.10 -23.72 14.63
N LEU A 7 10.86 -24.08 14.97
CA LEU A 7 10.55 -24.95 16.10
C LEU A 7 11.17 -26.33 15.93
N ASP A 8 11.12 -26.90 14.73
CA ASP A 8 11.76 -28.19 14.42
C ASP A 8 13.29 -28.11 14.61
N LYS A 9 13.93 -27.05 14.12
CA LYS A 9 15.38 -26.87 14.18
C LYS A 9 15.92 -26.49 15.55
N ASN A 10 15.12 -25.88 16.42
CA ASN A 10 15.58 -25.34 17.70
C ASN A 10 14.87 -25.97 18.90
N LYS A 11 14.13 -27.06 18.70
CA LYS A 11 13.28 -27.69 19.72
C LYS A 11 14.00 -27.92 21.05
N ASP A 12 15.26 -28.36 20.99
CA ASP A 12 16.07 -28.70 22.16
C ASP A 12 16.71 -27.49 22.86
N ASN A 13 16.67 -26.30 22.23
CA ASN A 13 17.27 -25.06 22.73
C ASN A 13 16.24 -24.06 23.27
N ILE A 14 14.94 -24.37 23.22
CA ILE A 14 13.87 -23.51 23.70
C ILE A 14 13.77 -23.62 25.23
N LYS A 15 14.06 -22.51 25.93
CA LYS A 15 13.97 -22.44 27.39
C LYS A 15 12.51 -22.29 27.84
N ALA A 16 12.06 -23.17 28.73
CA ALA A 16 10.75 -23.07 29.39
C ALA A 16 10.62 -21.77 30.21
N PHE A 17 9.38 -21.33 30.45
CA PHE A 17 9.08 -20.07 31.12
C PHE A 17 9.73 -19.96 32.51
N GLU A 18 9.62 -21.01 33.32
CA GLU A 18 10.12 -21.07 34.69
C GLU A 18 11.66 -21.01 34.71
N THR A 19 12.31 -21.76 33.81
CA THR A 19 13.77 -21.75 33.65
C THR A 19 14.27 -20.40 33.14
N TRP A 20 13.53 -19.75 32.25
CA TRP A 20 13.86 -18.42 31.75
C TRP A 20 13.70 -17.34 32.84
N GLU A 21 12.64 -17.40 33.65
CA GLU A 21 12.40 -16.44 34.74
C GLU A 21 13.49 -16.55 35.82
N CYS A 22 13.85 -17.78 36.20
CA CYS A 22 14.90 -18.05 37.18
C CYS A 22 16.31 -17.66 36.75
N ASN A 23 16.56 -17.42 35.46
CA ASN A 23 17.88 -17.04 34.95
C ASN A 23 18.08 -15.51 34.83
N ARG A 24 17.07 -14.68 35.11
CA ARG A 24 17.23 -13.22 35.13
C ARG A 24 17.94 -12.73 36.39
N ASN A 25 18.83 -11.74 36.23
CA ASN A 25 19.54 -11.07 37.32
C ASN A 25 18.57 -10.42 38.31
N LYS A 26 18.94 -10.38 39.60
CA LYS A 26 18.11 -9.84 40.70
C LYS A 26 17.59 -8.41 40.41
N ASN A 27 18.42 -7.55 39.82
CA ASN A 27 18.07 -6.18 39.40
C ASN A 27 17.05 -6.12 38.23
N GLU A 28 16.99 -7.13 37.36
CA GLU A 28 15.97 -7.22 36.30
C GLU A 28 14.65 -7.77 36.84
N ARG A 29 14.69 -8.62 37.88
CA ARG A 29 13.50 -9.11 38.57
C ARG A 29 12.78 -7.99 39.32
N GLU A 30 13.55 -7.10 39.97
CA GLU A 30 13.02 -5.96 40.75
C GLU A 30 12.46 -4.83 39.85
N LYS A 31 13.04 -4.59 38.66
CA LYS A 31 12.49 -3.63 37.67
C LYS A 31 11.15 -4.09 37.06
N ILE A 32 10.74 -5.34 37.27
CA ILE A 32 9.53 -5.94 36.73
C ILE A 32 8.59 -6.30 37.89
N GLU A 33 8.12 -5.28 38.62
CA GLU A 33 6.84 -5.36 39.35
C GLU A 33 5.68 -5.35 38.33
N ARG A 34 5.64 -6.32 37.40
CA ARG A 34 4.60 -6.42 36.38
C ARG A 34 3.76 -7.68 36.58
N LYS A 35 2.47 -7.59 36.22
CA LYS A 35 1.51 -8.70 36.27
C LYS A 35 2.07 -9.92 35.54
N SER A 36 1.72 -11.13 35.98
CA SER A 36 2.19 -12.42 35.41
C SER A 36 2.11 -12.47 33.86
N LEU A 37 1.03 -11.92 33.28
CA LEU A 37 0.84 -11.80 31.83
C LEU A 37 1.95 -11.02 31.09
N ASP A 38 2.49 -9.96 31.69
CA ASP A 38 3.56 -9.17 31.07
C ASP A 38 4.88 -9.93 31.04
N LYS A 39 5.11 -10.79 32.04
CA LYS A 39 6.29 -11.67 32.09
C LYS A 39 6.21 -12.75 31.03
N GLN A 40 5.05 -13.39 30.87
CA GLN A 40 4.82 -14.40 29.83
C GLN A 40 4.96 -13.81 28.43
N LYS A 41 4.40 -12.61 28.19
CA LYS A 41 4.59 -11.91 26.92
C LYS A 41 6.07 -11.68 26.64
N LYS A 42 6.82 -11.17 27.62
CA LYS A 42 8.26 -10.94 27.47
C LYS A 42 9.07 -12.22 27.24
N TRP A 43 8.67 -13.34 27.84
CA TRP A 43 9.26 -14.65 27.57
C TRP A 43 9.05 -15.07 26.11
N LEU A 44 7.82 -14.94 25.59
CA LEU A 44 7.53 -15.23 24.19
C LEU A 44 8.39 -14.37 23.26
N GLU A 45 8.55 -13.09 23.60
CA GLU A 45 9.40 -12.16 22.84
C GLU A 45 10.87 -12.59 22.83
N ASP A 46 11.46 -12.83 24.02
CA ASP A 46 12.87 -13.13 24.20
C ASP A 46 13.25 -14.52 23.63
N VAL A 47 12.37 -15.52 23.77
CA VAL A 47 12.66 -16.92 23.41
C VAL A 47 12.27 -17.27 21.98
N PHE A 48 11.19 -16.69 21.45
CA PHE A 48 10.68 -17.03 20.12
C PHE A 48 10.81 -15.87 19.14
N ILE A 49 10.18 -14.72 19.44
CA ILE A 49 9.98 -13.66 18.44
C ILE A 49 11.31 -13.03 18.01
N ILE A 50 12.18 -12.64 18.95
CA ILE A 50 13.46 -12.00 18.63
C ILE A 50 14.39 -12.97 17.87
N PRO A 51 14.60 -14.22 18.31
CA PRO A 51 15.39 -15.19 17.55
C PRO A 51 14.84 -15.47 16.15
N LEU A 52 13.52 -15.64 16.01
CA LEU A 52 12.85 -15.81 14.71
C LEU A 52 13.09 -14.61 13.80
N ALA A 53 12.96 -13.39 14.32
CA ALA A 53 13.17 -12.16 13.58
C ALA A 53 14.61 -12.02 13.08
N LYS A 54 15.60 -12.33 13.93
CA LYS A 54 17.02 -12.35 13.52
C LYS A 54 17.26 -13.37 12.42
N LYS A 55 16.71 -14.58 12.55
CA LYS A 55 16.86 -15.63 11.54
C LYS A 55 16.21 -15.23 10.22
N LYS A 56 15.03 -14.60 10.28
CA LYS A 56 14.36 -14.01 9.12
C LYS A 56 15.26 -12.98 8.45
N GLU A 57 15.78 -12.00 9.19
CA GLU A 57 16.68 -10.97 8.67
C GLU A 57 17.95 -11.56 8.02
N GLU A 58 18.57 -12.56 8.64
CA GLU A 58 19.71 -13.30 8.06
C GLU A 58 19.36 -13.94 6.70
N MET A 59 18.21 -14.61 6.59
CA MET A 59 17.78 -15.23 5.34
C MET A 59 17.52 -14.21 4.23
N PHE A 60 16.95 -13.04 4.57
CA PHE A 60 16.71 -11.98 3.59
C PHE A 60 18.02 -11.33 3.13
N LYS A 61 18.99 -11.08 4.03
CA LYS A 61 20.31 -10.55 3.67
C LYS A 61 21.03 -11.40 2.61
N THR A 62 20.85 -12.72 2.65
CA THR A 62 21.46 -13.64 1.67
C THR A 62 20.69 -13.72 0.36
N LYS A 63 19.38 -13.44 0.33
CA LYS A 63 18.52 -13.58 -0.87
C LYS A 63 18.36 -12.31 -1.69
N VAL A 64 18.43 -11.13 -1.07
CA VAL A 64 18.08 -9.86 -1.73
C VAL A 64 19.02 -9.52 -2.90
N ASN A 65 20.27 -9.99 -2.87
CA ASN A 65 21.25 -9.68 -3.92
C ASN A 65 20.94 -10.34 -5.28
N ASP A 66 20.06 -11.34 -5.34
CA ASP A 66 19.82 -12.13 -6.55
C ASP A 66 18.44 -11.92 -7.19
N ILE A 67 17.55 -11.13 -6.57
CA ILE A 67 16.16 -10.98 -7.04
C ILE A 67 16.01 -9.68 -7.85
N ASP A 68 15.89 -9.83 -9.16
CA ASP A 68 15.44 -8.74 -10.02
C ASP A 68 13.93 -8.51 -9.86
N PHE A 69 13.56 -7.52 -9.05
CA PHE A 69 12.14 -7.20 -8.84
C PHE A 69 11.48 -6.62 -10.10
N GLN A 70 12.25 -6.21 -11.13
CA GLN A 70 11.70 -5.80 -12.42
C GLN A 70 10.90 -6.93 -13.08
N LEU A 71 11.15 -8.20 -12.71
CA LEU A 71 10.35 -9.36 -13.11
C LEU A 71 8.88 -9.30 -12.64
N PHE A 72 8.57 -8.53 -11.60
CA PHE A 72 7.19 -8.34 -11.11
C PHE A 72 6.47 -7.18 -11.78
N TYR A 73 7.19 -6.37 -12.53
CA TYR A 73 6.63 -5.29 -13.33
C TYR A 73 6.53 -5.72 -14.78
N LEU A 74 5.50 -5.22 -15.44
CA LEU A 74 5.44 -5.30 -16.90
C LEU A 74 6.51 -4.35 -17.43
N GLN A 75 7.43 -4.83 -18.26
CA GLN A 75 8.42 -3.99 -18.94
C GLN A 75 7.85 -3.49 -20.27
N ASP A 76 8.36 -2.41 -20.83
CA ASP A 76 7.79 -1.81 -22.05
C ASP A 76 7.72 -2.81 -23.24
N ASP A 77 8.62 -3.79 -23.29
CA ASP A 77 8.54 -4.90 -24.26
C ASP A 77 7.40 -5.89 -23.96
N ASP A 78 7.13 -6.18 -22.68
CA ASP A 78 5.98 -6.97 -22.26
C ASP A 78 4.67 -6.25 -22.58
N PHE A 79 4.64 -4.92 -22.48
CA PHE A 79 3.48 -4.10 -22.81
C PHE A 79 3.05 -4.29 -24.26
N ASN A 80 3.99 -4.17 -25.20
CA ASN A 80 3.72 -4.36 -26.63
C ASN A 80 3.24 -5.79 -26.91
N ARG A 81 3.83 -6.78 -26.25
CA ARG A 81 3.44 -8.19 -26.39
C ARG A 81 2.09 -8.50 -25.76
N LEU A 82 1.74 -7.91 -24.63
CA LEU A 82 0.46 -8.13 -23.97
C LEU A 82 -0.68 -7.49 -24.75
N GLN A 83 -0.45 -6.32 -25.35
CA GLN A 83 -1.47 -5.64 -26.15
C GLN A 83 -2.05 -6.55 -27.25
N GLN A 84 -1.25 -7.42 -27.86
CA GLN A 84 -1.73 -8.33 -28.91
C GLN A 84 -2.64 -9.45 -28.39
N TYR A 85 -2.59 -9.76 -27.09
CA TYR A 85 -3.39 -10.80 -26.44
C TYR A 85 -4.54 -10.25 -25.60
N LEU A 86 -4.51 -8.96 -25.28
CA LEU A 86 -5.57 -8.31 -24.54
C LEU A 86 -6.81 -8.16 -25.45
N PRO A 87 -8.02 -8.45 -24.95
CA PRO A 87 -9.26 -8.17 -25.65
C PRO A 87 -9.36 -6.70 -26.02
N GLN A 88 -10.08 -6.44 -27.11
CA GLN A 88 -10.41 -5.08 -27.54
C GLN A 88 -10.96 -4.25 -26.37
N ASN A 89 -10.55 -2.98 -26.32
CA ASN A 89 -10.89 -2.00 -25.28
C ASN A 89 -10.28 -2.27 -23.90
N SER A 90 -9.30 -3.17 -23.77
CA SER A 90 -8.45 -3.22 -22.59
C SER A 90 -7.47 -2.04 -22.60
N ILE A 91 -7.16 -1.50 -21.43
CA ILE A 91 -6.29 -0.33 -21.27
C ILE A 91 -5.28 -0.65 -20.18
N LEU A 92 -4.00 -0.62 -20.54
CA LEU A 92 -2.90 -0.72 -19.60
C LEU A 92 -2.39 0.68 -19.27
N ILE A 93 -2.31 0.98 -17.96
CA ILE A 93 -1.99 2.29 -17.40
C ILE A 93 -0.74 2.13 -16.53
N LYS A 94 0.30 2.88 -16.86
CA LYS A 94 1.57 2.97 -16.13
C LYS A 94 1.75 4.41 -15.67
N ILE A 95 1.94 4.61 -14.36
CA ILE A 95 2.19 5.92 -13.78
C ILE A 95 3.46 5.83 -12.95
N SER A 96 4.52 6.47 -13.42
CA SER A 96 5.74 6.71 -12.65
C SER A 96 5.52 7.94 -11.78
N PHE A 97 5.76 7.87 -10.48
CA PHE A 97 5.49 9.00 -9.59
C PHE A 97 6.62 9.21 -8.59
N ILE A 98 6.66 10.43 -8.05
CA ILE A 98 7.50 10.82 -6.92
C ILE A 98 6.58 11.16 -5.76
N LEU A 99 6.84 10.62 -4.57
CA LEU A 99 6.07 10.94 -3.37
C LEU A 99 6.28 12.41 -2.99
N LYS A 100 5.19 13.18 -2.88
CA LYS A 100 5.21 14.53 -2.30
C LYS A 100 5.20 14.48 -0.78
N LYS A 101 4.48 13.51 -0.24
CA LYS A 101 4.37 13.24 1.19
C LYS A 101 4.71 11.78 1.46
N PRO A 102 5.23 11.45 2.65
CA PRO A 102 5.64 10.09 2.97
C PRO A 102 4.51 9.08 2.76
N TYR A 103 4.89 7.85 2.43
CA TYR A 103 3.99 6.71 2.39
C TYR A 103 4.25 5.82 3.61
N THR A 104 3.17 5.38 4.25
CA THR A 104 3.23 4.31 5.24
C THR A 104 2.05 3.36 5.04
N SER A 105 2.29 2.12 5.41
CA SER A 105 1.28 1.07 5.52
C SER A 105 1.54 0.31 6.80
N LYS A 106 0.52 -0.38 7.30
CA LYS A 106 0.70 -1.25 8.45
C LYS A 106 0.88 -2.67 7.95
N ASP A 107 2.06 -3.23 8.16
CA ASP A 107 2.25 -4.66 8.05
C ASP A 107 1.73 -5.32 9.32
N ASP A 108 0.84 -6.30 9.16
CA ASP A 108 0.50 -7.25 10.21
C ASP A 108 1.46 -8.48 10.15
N GLY A 109 2.51 -8.39 9.34
CA GLY A 109 3.55 -9.40 9.21
C GLY A 109 4.33 -9.61 10.51
N GLU A 110 4.69 -10.87 10.76
CA GLU A 110 5.35 -11.28 11.99
C GLU A 110 6.86 -10.98 11.96
N PHE A 111 7.46 -10.80 13.15
CA PHE A 111 8.91 -10.80 13.39
C PHE A 111 9.69 -9.62 12.78
N HIS A 112 9.18 -8.40 12.90
CA HIS A 112 9.94 -7.18 12.56
C HIS A 112 10.71 -6.67 13.78
N ILE A 113 12.02 -6.51 13.65
CA ILE A 113 12.89 -6.01 14.71
C ILE A 113 13.68 -4.78 14.25
N VAL A 114 13.98 -3.91 15.21
CA VAL A 114 14.91 -2.80 15.06
C VAL A 114 15.96 -2.88 16.15
N TYR A 115 17.17 -2.39 15.88
CA TYR A 115 18.23 -2.34 16.90
C TYR A 115 18.24 -0.97 17.57
N VAL A 116 18.07 -0.96 18.90
CA VAL A 116 18.13 0.24 19.74
C VAL A 116 19.28 0.03 20.72
N ASN A 117 20.29 0.89 20.68
CA ASN A 117 21.52 0.76 21.50
C ASN A 117 22.15 -0.65 21.37
N GLY A 118 22.18 -1.20 20.16
CA GLY A 118 22.71 -2.54 19.86
C GLY A 118 21.81 -3.70 20.27
N SER A 119 20.66 -3.45 20.92
CA SER A 119 19.73 -4.48 21.35
C SER A 119 18.53 -4.59 20.40
N PRO A 120 18.14 -5.81 19.96
CA PRO A 120 16.97 -6.00 19.11
C PRO A 120 15.70 -5.71 19.91
N LYS A 121 14.79 -4.95 19.32
CA LYS A 121 13.47 -4.64 19.86
C LYS A 121 12.42 -4.90 18.80
N ILE A 122 11.30 -5.47 19.19
CA ILE A 122 10.15 -5.66 18.29
C ILE A 122 9.66 -4.29 17.84
N PHE A 123 9.46 -4.15 16.54
CA PHE A 123 8.96 -2.94 15.93
C PHE A 123 7.45 -3.07 15.71
N GLU A 124 6.67 -2.14 16.28
CA GLU A 124 5.21 -2.26 16.33
C GLU A 124 4.50 -1.83 15.04
N ASN A 125 5.08 -0.89 14.29
CA ASN A 125 4.44 -0.31 13.10
C ASN A 125 5.31 -0.42 11.84
N PRO A 126 5.72 -1.64 11.45
CA PRO A 126 6.50 -1.89 10.25
C PRO A 126 5.67 -1.59 8.99
N ILE A 127 6.37 -1.18 7.94
CA ILE A 127 5.79 -1.04 6.62
C ILE A 127 5.60 -2.40 5.96
N VAL A 128 4.53 -2.54 5.17
CA VAL A 128 4.27 -3.76 4.41
C VAL A 128 5.43 -4.03 3.45
N ARG A 129 5.92 -5.28 3.47
CA ARG A 129 6.92 -5.77 2.55
C ARG A 129 6.41 -6.97 1.78
N ASP A 130 6.94 -7.15 0.59
CA ASP A 130 6.78 -8.41 -0.13
C ASP A 130 7.59 -9.52 0.52
N LYS A 131 7.02 -10.73 0.52
CA LYS A 131 7.59 -11.87 1.24
C LYS A 131 8.77 -12.50 0.51
N LEU A 132 8.88 -12.30 -0.80
CA LEU A 132 9.96 -12.87 -1.60
C LEU A 132 11.16 -11.91 -1.63
N THR A 133 10.92 -10.66 -2.03
CA THR A 133 11.94 -9.62 -2.21
C THR A 133 12.34 -8.95 -0.90
N GLY A 134 11.46 -8.92 0.11
CA GLY A 134 11.65 -8.13 1.33
C GLY A 134 11.52 -6.62 1.11
N LEU A 135 11.22 -6.16 -0.11
CA LEU A 135 11.09 -4.75 -0.43
C LEU A 135 9.79 -4.17 0.13
N PRO A 136 9.79 -2.93 0.65
CA PRO A 136 8.58 -2.21 0.99
C PRO A 136 7.65 -2.11 -0.22
N MET A 137 6.35 -2.26 -0.01
CA MET A 137 5.41 -2.23 -1.12
C MET A 137 4.05 -1.55 -0.81
N VAL A 138 3.39 -1.15 -1.89
CA VAL A 138 1.94 -0.95 -1.93
C VAL A 138 1.31 -2.21 -2.49
N LYS A 139 0.46 -2.88 -1.70
CA LYS A 139 -0.27 -4.07 -2.15
C LYS A 139 -1.29 -3.71 -3.23
N PRO A 140 -1.59 -4.61 -4.17
CA PRO A 140 -2.71 -4.45 -5.11
C PRO A 140 -4.04 -4.10 -4.42
N SER A 141 -4.34 -4.75 -3.30
CA SER A 141 -5.54 -4.49 -2.51
C SER A 141 -5.54 -3.10 -1.86
N THR A 142 -4.37 -2.61 -1.46
CA THR A 142 -4.20 -1.25 -0.93
C THR A 142 -4.51 -0.22 -2.03
N TRP A 143 -3.95 -0.38 -3.23
CA TRP A 143 -4.29 0.47 -4.37
C TRP A 143 -5.78 0.45 -4.68
N LYS A 144 -6.39 -0.75 -4.78
CA LYS A 144 -7.83 -0.91 -5.03
C LYS A 144 -8.67 -0.16 -3.98
N GLY A 145 -8.36 -0.35 -2.69
CA GLY A 145 -9.08 0.29 -1.60
C GLY A 145 -8.98 1.81 -1.59
N HIS A 146 -7.79 2.35 -1.86
CA HIS A 146 -7.59 3.81 -1.96
C HIS A 146 -8.26 4.42 -3.19
N LEU A 147 -8.20 3.74 -4.33
CA LEU A 147 -8.84 4.23 -5.54
C LEU A 147 -10.37 4.16 -5.45
N ARG A 148 -10.93 3.09 -4.87
CA ARG A 148 -12.37 2.99 -4.59
C ARG A 148 -12.85 4.12 -3.68
N PHE A 149 -12.12 4.38 -2.60
CA PHE A 149 -12.40 5.50 -1.70
C PHE A 149 -12.36 6.87 -2.39
N ALA A 150 -11.44 7.06 -3.34
CA ALA A 150 -11.37 8.29 -4.13
C ALA A 150 -12.53 8.38 -5.15
N ALA A 151 -12.89 7.26 -5.77
CA ALA A 151 -13.98 7.15 -6.74
C ALA A 151 -15.34 7.53 -6.12
N GLU A 152 -15.60 7.11 -4.89
CA GLU A 152 -16.80 7.51 -4.12
C GLU A 152 -16.95 9.05 -3.96
N ARG A 153 -15.83 9.78 -4.05
CA ARG A 153 -15.73 11.23 -3.84
C ARG A 153 -15.56 12.02 -5.13
N VAL A 154 -15.66 11.36 -6.29
CA VAL A 154 -15.77 12.06 -7.57
C VAL A 154 -17.13 12.75 -7.62
N GLU A 155 -17.11 14.05 -7.92
CA GLU A 155 -18.33 14.82 -8.12
C GLU A 155 -18.98 14.43 -9.47
N ARG A 156 -20.25 14.06 -9.42
CA ARG A 156 -21.11 13.73 -10.56
C ARG A 156 -22.53 14.20 -10.24
N ASP A 157 -23.22 14.74 -11.23
CA ASP A 157 -24.61 15.19 -11.07
C ASP A 157 -25.58 14.01 -10.88
N ASP A 158 -25.27 12.88 -11.52
CA ASP A 158 -26.04 11.65 -11.41
C ASP A 158 -25.33 10.63 -10.52
N GLU A 159 -25.86 10.47 -9.31
CA GLU A 159 -25.33 9.54 -8.30
C GLU A 159 -25.50 8.07 -8.73
N ALA A 160 -26.56 7.74 -9.47
CA ALA A 160 -26.80 6.38 -9.95
C ALA A 160 -25.80 5.99 -11.04
N GLU A 161 -25.46 6.91 -11.95
CA GLU A 161 -24.39 6.68 -12.93
C GLU A 161 -23.02 6.55 -12.27
N LYS A 162 -22.76 7.33 -11.22
CA LYS A 162 -21.53 7.17 -10.41
C LYS A 162 -21.45 5.79 -9.78
N GLU A 163 -22.53 5.34 -9.14
CA GLU A 163 -22.59 4.02 -8.50
C GLU A 163 -22.39 2.88 -9.52
N LYS A 164 -23.02 2.98 -10.69
CA LYS A 164 -22.81 2.03 -11.80
C LYS A 164 -21.34 1.98 -12.21
N ALA A 165 -20.69 3.12 -12.42
CA ALA A 165 -19.27 3.17 -12.79
C ALA A 165 -18.37 2.54 -11.70
N ILE A 166 -18.63 2.84 -10.42
CA ILE A 166 -17.92 2.23 -9.30
C ILE A 166 -18.10 0.70 -9.30
N ARG A 167 -19.33 0.21 -9.47
CA ARG A 167 -19.62 -1.23 -9.51
C ARG A 167 -18.94 -1.92 -10.70
N ARG A 168 -18.94 -1.31 -11.89
CA ARG A 168 -18.22 -1.83 -13.07
C ARG A 168 -16.71 -1.91 -12.83
N LEU A 169 -16.11 -0.86 -12.28
CA LEU A 169 -14.66 -0.80 -12.07
C LEU A 169 -14.17 -1.72 -10.95
N PHE A 170 -14.84 -1.73 -9.79
CA PHE A 170 -14.35 -2.40 -8.58
C PHE A 170 -15.02 -3.74 -8.30
N GLY A 171 -16.16 -4.01 -8.93
CA GLY A 171 -17.03 -5.16 -8.66
C GLY A 171 -18.08 -4.88 -7.60
N SER A 172 -18.98 -5.84 -7.41
CA SER A 172 -20.01 -5.79 -6.37
C SER A 172 -19.44 -6.04 -4.96
N GLU A 173 -20.20 -5.65 -3.94
CA GLU A 173 -19.90 -6.04 -2.57
C GLU A 173 -20.20 -7.53 -2.36
N THR A 174 -19.66 -8.12 -1.30
CA THR A 174 -19.76 -9.56 -1.03
C THR A 174 -21.18 -10.07 -0.81
N ASP A 175 -22.12 -9.17 -0.52
CA ASP A 175 -23.51 -9.50 -0.15
C ASP A 175 -24.50 -9.22 -1.29
N ASP A 176 -24.00 -8.91 -2.49
CA ASP A 176 -24.81 -8.60 -3.66
C ASP A 176 -25.29 -9.89 -4.34
N SER A 177 -26.58 -9.97 -4.70
CA SER A 177 -27.21 -11.18 -5.26
C SER A 177 -26.64 -11.61 -6.61
N GLU A 178 -25.98 -10.69 -7.32
CA GLU A 178 -25.24 -10.92 -8.56
C GLU A 178 -23.79 -10.49 -8.38
N ALA A 179 -22.91 -11.44 -8.07
CA ALA A 179 -21.48 -11.19 -7.90
C ALA A 179 -20.84 -10.71 -9.22
N LEU A 180 -20.64 -9.39 -9.36
CA LEU A 180 -19.96 -8.81 -10.50
C LEU A 180 -18.46 -8.66 -10.19
N ARG A 181 -17.62 -9.29 -11.00
CA ARG A 181 -16.17 -9.06 -10.94
C ARG A 181 -15.84 -7.69 -11.54
N GLY A 182 -15.06 -6.90 -10.81
CA GLY A 182 -14.61 -5.59 -11.28
C GLY A 182 -13.67 -5.66 -12.49
N ARG A 183 -13.67 -4.59 -13.27
CA ARG A 183 -12.85 -4.41 -14.49
C ARG A 183 -11.42 -3.95 -14.23
N LEU A 184 -11.06 -3.62 -12.98
CA LEU A 184 -9.72 -3.15 -12.63
C LEU A 184 -8.84 -4.23 -11.99
N TYR A 185 -7.62 -4.35 -12.51
CA TYR A 185 -6.58 -5.25 -12.04
C TYR A 185 -5.35 -4.44 -11.62
N PHE A 186 -4.98 -4.56 -10.35
CA PHE A 186 -3.89 -3.81 -9.74
C PHE A 186 -2.65 -4.67 -9.61
N PHE A 187 -1.49 -4.08 -9.82
CA PHE A 187 -0.20 -4.70 -9.61
C PHE A 187 0.46 -4.10 -8.36
N PRO A 188 1.39 -4.82 -7.71
CA PRO A 188 2.13 -4.26 -6.58
C PRO A 188 3.04 -3.12 -7.04
N THR A 189 3.30 -2.19 -6.13
CA THR A 189 4.38 -1.20 -6.27
C THR A 189 5.42 -1.50 -5.22
N PHE A 190 6.65 -1.77 -5.62
CA PHE A 190 7.83 -1.89 -4.76
C PHE A 190 8.58 -0.56 -4.68
N PHE A 191 9.12 -0.26 -3.50
CA PHE A 191 10.08 0.82 -3.29
C PHE A 191 11.47 0.22 -3.13
N GLU A 192 12.43 0.72 -3.91
CA GLU A 192 13.83 0.28 -3.84
C GLU A 192 14.55 0.92 -2.65
N GLU A 193 14.08 2.08 -2.22
CA GLU A 193 14.69 2.82 -1.14
C GLU A 193 14.35 2.19 0.23
N LEU A 194 15.35 2.21 1.11
CA LEU A 194 15.19 1.73 2.47
C LEU A 194 14.17 2.60 3.21
N PRO A 195 13.27 1.99 4.00
CA PRO A 195 12.37 2.76 4.83
C PRO A 195 13.09 3.58 5.89
N GLU A 196 12.50 4.73 6.19
CA GLU A 196 12.94 5.66 7.22
C GLU A 196 12.07 5.51 8.47
N LYS A 197 12.60 5.91 9.62
CA LYS A 197 11.82 5.98 10.87
C LYS A 197 11.22 7.36 11.02
N ASP A 198 9.92 7.40 11.27
CA ASP A 198 9.17 8.59 11.63
C ASP A 198 8.53 8.42 13.00
N VAL A 199 8.17 9.52 13.65
CA VAL A 199 7.65 9.52 15.01
C VAL A 199 6.40 10.38 15.10
N ILE A 200 5.29 9.76 15.49
CA ILE A 200 4.04 10.49 15.75
C ILE A 200 3.78 10.54 17.25
N THR A 201 3.56 11.74 17.78
CA THR A 201 3.15 11.94 19.17
C THR A 201 1.70 12.41 19.21
N PRO A 202 0.72 11.55 19.55
CA PRO A 202 -0.67 11.96 19.67
C PRO A 202 -0.83 12.96 20.82
N LEU A 203 -1.40 14.13 20.54
CA LEU A 203 -1.68 15.15 21.54
C LEU A 203 -3.15 15.12 21.97
N GLU A 204 -3.41 15.38 23.25
CA GLU A 204 -4.75 15.68 23.73
C GLU A 204 -5.19 17.06 23.25
N ARG A 205 -6.42 17.15 22.75
CA ARG A 205 -6.94 18.41 22.16
C ARG A 205 -7.14 19.52 23.19
N SER A 206 -7.50 19.16 24.42
CA SER A 206 -7.79 20.08 25.53
C SER A 206 -6.52 20.71 26.12
N SER A 207 -5.49 19.89 26.32
CA SER A 207 -4.26 20.27 27.04
C SER A 207 -3.06 20.48 26.12
N ARG A 208 -3.14 20.06 24.83
CA ARG A 208 -2.03 19.99 23.87
C ARG A 208 -0.82 19.18 24.37
N THR A 209 -1.00 18.39 25.43
CA THR A 209 0.04 17.50 25.97
C THR A 209 -0.03 16.11 25.32
N PRO A 210 1.07 15.35 25.30
CA PRO A 210 1.06 13.98 24.77
C PRO A 210 0.04 13.09 25.49
N ARG A 211 -0.95 12.56 24.75
CA ARG A 211 -1.92 11.57 25.25
C ARG A 211 -1.26 10.21 25.50
N ARG A 212 -0.27 9.90 24.66
CA ARG A 212 0.55 8.69 24.73
C ARG A 212 1.97 9.08 24.32
N GLY A 213 2.94 8.26 24.71
CA GLY A 213 4.33 8.42 24.27
C GLY A 213 4.47 8.38 22.74
N PRO A 214 5.63 8.79 22.22
CA PRO A 214 5.91 8.80 20.79
C PRO A 214 5.71 7.41 20.18
N ILE A 215 5.08 7.36 19.00
CA ILE A 215 4.79 6.15 18.24
C ILE A 215 5.74 6.14 17.05
N ASP A 216 6.72 5.25 17.07
CA ASP A 216 7.62 5.03 15.95
C ASP A 216 6.86 4.35 14.80
N LEU A 217 7.08 4.82 13.59
CA LEU A 217 6.50 4.34 12.34
C LEU A 217 7.60 4.15 11.32
N GLU A 218 7.41 3.16 10.47
CA GLU A 218 8.24 3.02 9.29
C GLU A 218 7.53 3.65 8.08
N ILE A 219 8.29 4.46 7.35
CA ILE A 219 7.79 5.24 6.23
C ILE A 219 8.71 5.09 5.03
N ILE A 220 8.15 5.22 3.84
CA ILE A 220 8.91 5.67 2.67
C ILE A 220 8.83 7.19 2.69
N GLY A 221 9.99 7.85 2.74
CA GLY A 221 10.09 9.31 2.79
C GLY A 221 9.46 10.01 1.58
N ALA A 222 9.37 11.33 1.65
CA ALA A 222 9.08 12.13 0.47
C ALA A 222 10.22 12.04 -0.56
N GLU A 223 9.95 12.43 -1.79
CA GLU A 223 10.87 12.44 -2.93
C GLU A 223 11.37 11.06 -3.40
N LYS A 224 10.81 9.97 -2.85
CA LYS A 224 11.08 8.61 -3.31
C LYS A 224 10.21 8.25 -4.51
N LYS A 225 10.75 7.40 -5.38
CA LYS A 225 10.08 7.00 -6.63
C LYS A 225 9.21 5.77 -6.43
N GLY A 226 8.15 5.69 -7.21
CA GLY A 226 7.30 4.50 -7.27
C GLY A 226 6.60 4.41 -8.62
N MET A 227 6.03 3.23 -8.89
CA MET A 227 5.35 2.96 -10.14
C MET A 227 4.02 2.25 -9.89
N LEU A 228 2.93 2.88 -10.34
CA LEU A 228 1.59 2.29 -10.34
C LEU A 228 1.34 1.67 -11.72
N HIS A 229 1.03 0.37 -11.71
CA HIS A 229 0.53 -0.35 -12.87
C HIS A 229 -0.92 -0.77 -12.62
N LEU A 230 -1.78 -0.50 -13.59
CA LEU A 230 -3.21 -0.77 -13.55
C LEU A 230 -3.67 -1.27 -14.93
N LEU A 231 -4.39 -2.38 -14.95
CA LEU A 231 -5.05 -2.88 -16.15
C LEU A 231 -6.56 -2.69 -15.99
N TYR A 232 -7.15 -1.91 -16.89
CA TYR A 232 -8.58 -1.94 -17.16
C TYR A 232 -8.86 -3.04 -18.19
N PHE A 233 -9.75 -3.95 -17.82
CA PHE A 233 -10.14 -5.09 -18.62
C PHE A 233 -11.67 -5.11 -18.68
N PRO A 234 -12.30 -4.88 -19.86
CA PRO A 234 -13.73 -4.62 -19.98
C PRO A 234 -14.63 -5.84 -19.71
N TYR A 235 -14.07 -6.93 -19.19
CA TYR A 235 -14.78 -8.17 -18.92
C TYR A 235 -14.86 -8.46 -17.41
N PRO A 236 -15.97 -9.07 -16.94
CA PRO A 236 -17.10 -9.56 -17.73
C PRO A 236 -17.93 -8.43 -18.36
N LYS A 237 -18.30 -8.62 -19.63
CA LYS A 237 -19.27 -7.75 -20.32
C LYS A 237 -20.64 -8.15 -19.80
N GLY A 238 -21.36 -7.21 -19.19
CA GLY A 238 -22.74 -7.45 -18.76
C GLY A 238 -23.69 -7.58 -19.96
N ASN A 239 -24.93 -8.02 -19.72
CA ASN A 239 -25.94 -8.24 -20.77
C ASN A 239 -26.25 -6.98 -21.62
N HIS A 240 -25.93 -5.79 -21.11
CA HIS A 240 -26.14 -4.50 -21.78
C HIS A 240 -24.85 -3.73 -22.05
N TYR A 241 -23.72 -4.44 -22.13
CA TYR A 241 -22.44 -3.81 -22.45
C TYR A 241 -22.51 -3.01 -23.74
N THR A 242 -22.00 -1.78 -23.70
CA THR A 242 -21.78 -0.94 -24.89
C THR A 242 -20.36 -0.38 -24.84
N ASP A 243 -19.78 -0.09 -26.00
CA ASP A 243 -18.44 0.51 -26.05
C ASP A 243 -18.41 1.93 -25.43
N LYS A 244 -19.57 2.57 -25.27
CA LYS A 244 -19.68 3.83 -24.51
C LYS A 244 -19.29 3.66 -23.04
N GLU A 245 -19.55 2.48 -22.45
CA GLU A 245 -19.15 2.21 -21.07
C GLU A 245 -17.63 2.32 -20.90
N VAL A 246 -16.84 1.94 -21.91
CA VAL A 246 -15.38 2.03 -21.86
C VAL A 246 -14.95 3.49 -21.76
N ASP A 247 -15.58 4.37 -22.54
CA ASP A 247 -15.28 5.81 -22.52
C ASP A 247 -15.70 6.45 -21.19
N GLU A 248 -16.86 6.07 -20.66
CA GLU A 248 -17.36 6.50 -19.34
C GLU A 248 -16.44 6.04 -18.21
N ASP A 249 -16.13 4.73 -18.20
CA ASP A 249 -15.26 4.10 -17.21
C ASP A 249 -13.86 4.73 -17.27
N SER A 250 -13.32 5.00 -18.46
CA SER A 250 -12.00 5.64 -18.64
C SER A 250 -11.96 7.06 -18.08
N LYS A 251 -12.98 7.88 -18.37
CA LYS A 251 -13.09 9.25 -17.82
C LYS A 251 -13.20 9.21 -16.30
N PHE A 252 -14.12 8.40 -15.78
CA PHE A 252 -14.36 8.27 -14.34
C PHE A 252 -13.13 7.73 -13.61
N LEU A 253 -12.41 6.77 -14.21
CA LEU A 253 -11.16 6.25 -13.68
C LEU A 253 -10.08 7.33 -13.62
N ALA A 254 -9.93 8.16 -14.66
CA ALA A 254 -8.97 9.24 -14.68
C ALA A 254 -9.26 10.29 -13.59
N ASP A 255 -10.53 10.67 -13.39
CA ASP A 255 -10.95 11.57 -12.30
C ASP A 255 -10.66 10.97 -10.92
N SER A 256 -10.97 9.69 -10.74
CA SER A 256 -10.72 8.93 -9.50
C SER A 256 -9.23 8.86 -9.19
N LEU A 257 -8.40 8.56 -10.19
CA LEU A 257 -6.94 8.55 -10.08
C LEU A 257 -6.42 9.94 -9.69
N LYS A 258 -6.93 11.01 -10.31
CA LYS A 258 -6.54 12.38 -10.00
C LYS A 258 -6.81 12.73 -8.52
N LEU A 259 -8.00 12.40 -8.03
CA LEU A 259 -8.36 12.61 -6.63
C LEU A 259 -7.49 11.77 -5.68
N MET A 260 -7.30 10.49 -5.98
CA MET A 260 -6.47 9.61 -5.19
C MET A 260 -5.03 10.12 -5.11
N LEU A 261 -4.41 10.45 -6.24
CA LEU A 261 -3.00 10.80 -6.33
C LEU A 261 -2.67 12.17 -5.72
N TYR A 262 -3.55 13.16 -5.89
CA TYR A 262 -3.25 14.55 -5.51
C TYR A 262 -3.99 15.07 -4.29
N THR A 263 -5.10 14.46 -3.89
CA THR A 263 -5.95 14.96 -2.78
C THR A 263 -5.90 14.03 -1.58
N TYR A 264 -6.25 12.76 -1.78
CA TYR A 264 -6.42 11.83 -0.66
C TYR A 264 -5.14 11.09 -0.31
N GLY A 265 -4.34 10.70 -1.31
CA GLY A 265 -3.19 9.84 -1.17
C GLY A 265 -3.54 8.35 -0.96
N PHE A 266 -2.52 7.51 -1.11
CA PHE A 266 -2.65 6.04 -1.04
C PHE A 266 -1.95 5.41 0.18
N SER A 267 -2.02 6.08 1.35
CA SER A 267 -1.39 5.59 2.59
C SER A 267 -2.41 5.32 3.70
N ALA A 268 -2.04 4.44 4.65
CA ALA A 268 -2.78 4.22 5.89
C ALA A 268 -3.06 5.52 6.68
N LYS A 269 -2.23 6.56 6.50
CA LYS A 269 -2.40 7.88 7.13
C LYS A 269 -2.85 8.98 6.16
N LYS A 270 -3.68 8.63 5.17
CA LYS A 270 -4.25 9.57 4.19
C LYS A 270 -4.90 10.83 4.80
N THR A 271 -5.51 10.74 5.98
CA THR A 271 -6.12 11.91 6.65
C THR A 271 -5.09 12.95 7.12
N SER A 272 -3.81 12.57 7.25
CA SER A 272 -2.68 13.48 7.48
C SER A 272 -1.95 13.86 6.19
N GLY A 273 -2.49 13.46 5.03
CA GLY A 273 -1.97 13.71 3.69
C GLY A 273 -0.87 12.75 3.22
N PHE A 274 -0.62 11.65 3.93
CA PHE A 274 0.38 10.67 3.49
C PHE A 274 0.00 10.03 2.15
N GLY A 275 1.02 9.70 1.34
CA GLY A 275 0.86 9.02 0.05
C GLY A 275 0.32 9.92 -1.07
N VAL A 276 0.42 11.25 -0.94
CA VAL A 276 0.18 12.18 -2.06
C VAL A 276 1.45 12.30 -2.90
N ILE A 277 1.31 12.43 -4.23
CA ILE A 277 2.43 12.51 -5.17
C ILE A 277 2.69 13.93 -5.67
N ASN A 278 3.91 14.13 -6.19
CA ASN A 278 4.27 15.30 -6.97
C ASN A 278 3.52 15.32 -8.30
N LYS A 279 3.41 16.51 -8.90
CA LYS A 279 2.69 16.71 -10.16
C LYS A 279 3.33 15.86 -11.26
N LEU A 280 2.50 15.07 -11.94
CA LEU A 280 2.91 14.27 -13.09
C LEU A 280 3.10 15.14 -14.34
N GLN A 281 4.07 14.75 -15.15
CA GLN A 281 4.29 15.22 -16.51
C GLN A 281 3.84 14.14 -17.51
N GLY A 282 3.68 14.51 -18.78
CA GLY A 282 3.20 13.58 -19.82
C GLY A 282 4.07 12.32 -19.97
N GLN A 283 5.39 12.45 -19.79
CA GLN A 283 6.34 11.33 -19.84
C GLN A 283 6.18 10.34 -18.68
N ASP A 284 5.54 10.76 -17.58
CA ASP A 284 5.35 9.93 -16.40
C ASP A 284 4.17 8.95 -16.57
N ILE A 285 3.36 9.12 -17.62
CA ILE A 285 2.12 8.38 -17.87
C ILE A 285 2.23 7.58 -19.17
N GLY A 286 2.33 6.26 -19.04
CA GLY A 286 2.20 5.32 -20.16
C GLY A 286 0.78 4.79 -20.27
N ILE A 287 0.10 5.03 -21.39
CA ILE A 287 -1.23 4.46 -21.68
C ILE A 287 -1.15 3.66 -22.97
N THR A 288 -1.59 2.41 -22.90
CA THR A 288 -1.63 1.48 -24.05
C THR A 288 -3.01 0.83 -24.14
N PRO A 289 -3.72 0.90 -25.28
CA PRO A 289 -3.35 1.57 -26.53
C PRO A 289 -3.36 3.11 -26.46
N GLU A 290 -2.63 3.77 -27.36
CA GLU A 290 -2.48 5.24 -27.37
C GLU A 290 -3.80 6.02 -27.50
N GLY A 291 -4.82 5.45 -28.17
CA GLY A 291 -6.12 6.10 -28.36
C GLY A 291 -6.84 6.48 -27.05
N PHE A 292 -6.48 5.83 -25.94
CA PHE A 292 -7.02 6.13 -24.61
C PHE A 292 -6.26 7.24 -23.86
N LYS A 293 -5.08 7.68 -24.35
CA LYS A 293 -4.29 8.76 -23.73
C LYS A 293 -5.11 10.03 -23.48
N LYS A 294 -6.07 10.34 -24.37
CA LYS A 294 -6.96 11.51 -24.25
C LYS A 294 -7.72 11.58 -22.93
N TYR A 295 -8.08 10.43 -22.32
CA TYR A 295 -8.83 10.39 -21.06
C TYR A 295 -7.95 10.71 -19.84
N PHE A 296 -6.67 10.33 -19.90
CA PHE A 296 -5.76 10.42 -18.76
C PHE A 296 -4.91 11.70 -18.76
N SER A 297 -5.03 12.55 -19.79
CA SER A 297 -4.36 13.85 -19.87
C SER A 297 -4.67 14.76 -18.67
N VAL A 298 -5.87 14.60 -18.10
CA VAL A 298 -6.33 15.33 -16.90
C VAL A 298 -5.42 15.13 -15.68
N LEU A 299 -4.65 14.05 -15.64
CA LEU A 299 -3.67 13.77 -14.59
C LEU A 299 -2.47 14.74 -14.61
N CYS A 300 -2.16 15.36 -15.75
CA CYS A 300 -1.10 16.36 -15.89
C CYS A 300 -1.63 17.80 -15.71
N SER A 301 -2.93 18.03 -15.89
CA SER A 301 -3.53 19.36 -15.84
C SER A 301 -3.64 19.91 -14.41
N SER A 302 -3.28 21.19 -14.25
CA SER A 302 -3.48 21.97 -13.02
C SER A 302 -4.97 21.97 -12.61
N ARG A 303 -5.28 22.04 -11.31
CA ARG A 303 -6.61 22.50 -10.87
C ARG A 303 -6.74 23.97 -11.32
N GLY A 304 -7.45 24.25 -12.40
CA GLY A 304 -7.63 25.62 -12.88
C GLY A 304 -8.39 25.84 -14.19
N GLU A 305 -8.60 24.85 -15.06
CA GLU A 305 -9.26 25.06 -16.36
C GLU A 305 -10.54 24.23 -16.53
N ILE A 306 -11.47 24.39 -15.60
CA ILE A 306 -12.88 24.04 -15.83
C ILE A 306 -13.71 25.28 -15.51
N GLY A 307 -14.02 26.06 -16.55
CA GLY A 307 -15.24 26.86 -16.68
C GLY A 307 -15.32 28.20 -15.94
N GLU A 308 -14.55 29.21 -16.35
CA GLU A 308 -15.12 30.56 -16.44
C GLU A 308 -15.76 30.70 -17.82
N GLY A 309 -17.00 30.24 -17.90
CA GLY A 309 -17.87 30.52 -19.04
C GLY A 309 -18.10 32.02 -19.14
N GLU A 310 -17.99 32.50 -20.37
CA GLU A 310 -18.41 33.82 -20.85
C GLU A 310 -19.61 34.36 -20.06
N LYS A 311 -19.38 35.41 -19.26
CA LYS A 311 -20.42 36.42 -19.04
C LYS A 311 -20.25 37.46 -20.13
N SER A 312 -20.93 37.21 -21.25
CA SER A 312 -21.33 38.29 -22.15
C SER A 312 -22.54 39.02 -21.57
N ASP A 313 -22.64 40.28 -22.00
CA ASP A 313 -23.44 41.38 -21.50
C ASP A 313 -24.91 41.10 -21.14
N ARG A 314 -25.34 41.69 -20.03
CA ARG A 314 -26.47 42.63 -19.93
C ARG A 314 -26.49 43.33 -18.58
#